data_AF-A0A0G0PU91-F1
#
_entry.id   AF-A0A0G0PU91-F1
#
_cell.length_a   1.000
_cell.length_b   1.000
_cell.length_c   1.000
_cell.angle_alpha   90.00
_cell.angle_beta   90.00
_cell.angle_gamma   90.00
#
_symmetry.space_group_name_H-M   'P 1'
#
loop_
_entity.id
_entity.type
_entity.pdbx_description
1 polymer ?
#
loop_
_entity_poly.entity_id
_entity_poly.type
_entity_poly.pdbx_seq_one_letter_code
_entity_poly.pdbx_strand_id
1 'polypeptide(L)'
;MKFLTRVIRINLFLLFVILGFTINFAVIKDVQTTVADSITPVLTISPTAAPRLIKTSVKRTRVITKTSQLSPSNTVIPSRPAEVTVPKVVPAVDTRCIITIDSVRYDITQFRNIHSGGDIFDCGTDMSRSFWKKHGQLELSTLQRYRI
;
A
#
# COMPACT_ATOMS: atom_id res chain seq x y z
N MET A 1 38.70 -34.10 -29.00
CA MET A 1 37.38 -34.49 -28.44
C MET A 1 36.78 -33.49 -27.44
N LYS A 2 37.56 -32.78 -26.60
CA LYS A 2 37.03 -31.83 -25.60
C LYS A 2 36.27 -30.61 -26.18
N PHE A 3 36.61 -30.18 -27.40
CA PHE A 3 35.96 -29.03 -28.06
C PHE A 3 34.53 -29.36 -28.51
N LEU A 4 34.34 -30.53 -29.13
CA LEU A 4 33.03 -31.01 -29.60
C LEU A 4 32.03 -31.13 -28.45
N THR A 5 32.47 -31.65 -27.29
CA THR A 5 31.64 -31.76 -26.09
C THR A 5 31.20 -30.39 -25.54
N ARG A 6 32.03 -29.35 -25.66
CA ARG A 6 31.68 -27.99 -25.23
C ARG A 6 30.64 -27.36 -26.14
N VAL A 7 30.79 -27.53 -27.46
CA VAL A 7 29.82 -27.00 -28.45
C VAL A 7 28.46 -27.67 -28.28
N ILE A 8 28.42 -28.99 -28.09
CA ILE A 8 27.16 -29.73 -27.86
C ILE A 8 26.47 -29.25 -26.57
N ARG A 9 27.22 -29.07 -25.48
CA ARG A 9 26.64 -28.58 -24.20
C ARG A 9 26.06 -27.17 -24.29
N ILE A 10 26.73 -26.26 -24.99
CA ILE A 10 26.25 -24.89 -25.18
C ILE A 10 24.97 -24.87 -26.01
N ASN A 11 24.93 -25.64 -27.10
CA ASN A 11 23.75 -25.70 -27.97
C ASN A 11 22.55 -26.36 -27.27
N LEU A 12 22.80 -27.42 -26.48
CA LEU A 12 21.77 -28.05 -25.66
C LEU A 12 21.23 -27.09 -24.58
N PHE A 13 22.10 -26.33 -23.91
CA PHE A 13 21.69 -25.34 -22.90
C PHE A 13 20.83 -24.22 -23.52
N LEU A 14 21.23 -23.69 -24.68
CA LEU A 14 20.42 -22.69 -25.40
C LEU A 14 19.03 -23.23 -25.77
N LEU A 15 18.95 -24.49 -26.20
CA LEU A 15 17.68 -25.13 -26.52
C LEU A 15 16.78 -25.27 -25.26
N PHE A 16 17.34 -25.65 -24.11
CA PHE A 16 16.61 -25.71 -22.84
C PHE A 16 16.14 -24.33 -22.36
N VAL A 17 16.94 -23.28 -22.53
CA VAL A 17 16.53 -21.91 -22.16
C VAL A 17 15.38 -21.44 -23.04
N ILE A 18 15.44 -21.68 -24.36
CA ILE A 18 14.37 -21.27 -25.29
C ILE A 18 13.07 -22.05 -25.02
N LEU A 19 13.15 -23.38 -24.84
CA LEU A 19 11.96 -24.19 -24.50
C LEU A 19 11.41 -23.89 -23.09
N GLY A 20 12.26 -23.62 -22.10
CA GLY A 20 11.82 -23.27 -20.75
C GLY A 20 11.13 -21.90 -20.69
N PHE A 21 11.54 -20.96 -21.54
CA PHE A 21 10.93 -19.62 -21.60
C PHE A 21 9.54 -19.63 -22.25
N THR A 22 9.30 -20.49 -23.24
CA THR A 22 7.98 -20.58 -23.90
C THR A 22 6.91 -21.23 -23.04
N ILE A 23 7.27 -22.19 -22.17
CA ILE A 23 6.31 -22.86 -21.29
C ILE A 23 5.79 -21.91 -20.19
N ASN A 24 6.62 -20.99 -19.69
CA ASN A 24 6.18 -20.03 -18.67
C ASN A 24 5.24 -18.93 -19.19
N PHE A 25 5.21 -18.66 -20.50
CA PHE A 25 4.31 -17.65 -21.08
C PHE A 25 2.91 -18.19 -21.41
N ALA A 26 2.73 -19.51 -21.49
CA ALA A 26 1.44 -20.11 -21.82
C ALA A 26 0.50 -20.28 -20.60
N VAL A 27 1.00 -20.11 -19.37
CA VAL A 27 0.23 -20.36 -18.14
C VAL A 27 -0.49 -19.11 -17.59
N ILE A 28 -0.32 -17.93 -18.18
CA ILE A 28 -0.92 -16.66 -17.70
C ILE A 28 -1.97 -16.10 -18.68
N LYS A 29 -2.75 -16.95 -19.35
CA LYS A 29 -3.89 -16.48 -20.17
C LYS A 29 -5.28 -16.87 -19.68
N ASP A 30 -5.41 -17.69 -18.63
CA ASP A 30 -6.72 -18.21 -18.18
C ASP A 30 -7.12 -17.83 -16.74
N VAL A 31 -6.80 -16.61 -16.29
CA VAL A 31 -7.39 -16.05 -15.03
C VAL A 31 -8.07 -14.72 -15.32
N GLN A 32 -8.88 -14.70 -16.37
CA GLN A 32 -10.00 -13.76 -16.50
C GLN A 32 -11.03 -14.46 -17.38
N THR A 33 -12.05 -15.08 -16.78
CA THR A 33 -13.45 -15.10 -17.22
C THR A 33 -14.24 -16.03 -16.28
N THR A 34 -15.49 -15.67 -15.99
CA THR A 34 -16.53 -16.41 -15.22
C THR A 34 -16.64 -16.11 -13.72
N VAL A 35 -17.02 -14.87 -13.40
CA VAL A 35 -18.05 -14.67 -12.37
C VAL A 35 -19.17 -13.82 -12.97
N ALA A 36 -20.06 -14.49 -13.70
CA ALA A 36 -21.38 -13.99 -14.02
C ALA A 36 -22.38 -15.12 -13.74
N ASP A 37 -23.46 -14.73 -13.06
CA ASP A 37 -24.75 -15.40 -12.93
C ASP A 37 -24.91 -16.57 -11.95
N SER A 38 -25.32 -16.22 -10.73
CA SER A 38 -26.57 -16.77 -10.20
C SER A 38 -27.18 -15.85 -9.13
N ILE A 39 -27.96 -14.85 -9.56
CA ILE A 39 -29.01 -14.27 -8.73
C ILE A 39 -30.25 -14.04 -9.62
N THR A 40 -31.20 -14.94 -9.41
CA THR A 40 -32.66 -14.85 -9.61
C THR A 40 -33.26 -13.61 -10.30
N PRO A 41 -34.17 -13.78 -11.27
CA PRO A 41 -34.97 -12.70 -11.82
C PRO A 41 -36.09 -12.30 -10.85
N VAL A 42 -36.11 -11.03 -10.42
CA VAL A 42 -37.30 -10.41 -9.82
C VAL A 42 -37.58 -9.09 -10.53
N LEU A 43 -38.64 -9.14 -11.34
CA LEU A 43 -39.58 -8.10 -11.78
C LEU A 43 -39.05 -6.67 -12.02
N THR A 44 -38.88 -6.40 -13.31
CA THR A 44 -39.42 -5.26 -14.07
C THR A 44 -40.13 -4.16 -13.28
N ILE A 45 -39.49 -2.98 -13.23
CA ILE A 45 -40.19 -1.71 -13.42
C ILE A 45 -39.27 -0.71 -14.12
N SER A 46 -39.65 -0.37 -15.36
CA SER A 46 -39.26 0.84 -16.09
C SER A 46 -39.81 2.06 -15.35
N PRO A 47 -39.10 3.19 -15.28
CA PRO A 47 -39.24 4.16 -16.36
C PRO A 47 -37.98 4.94 -16.73
N THR A 48 -37.87 5.17 -18.04
CA THR A 48 -37.17 6.26 -18.71
C THR A 48 -37.32 7.61 -17.98
N ALA A 49 -36.21 8.15 -17.49
CA ALA A 49 -36.08 9.57 -17.17
C ALA A 49 -34.75 10.11 -17.73
N ALA A 50 -34.86 11.17 -18.51
CA ALA A 50 -33.77 11.85 -19.21
C ALA A 50 -32.61 12.29 -18.28
N PRO A 51 -31.36 12.37 -18.78
CA PRO A 51 -30.23 12.82 -17.98
C PRO A 51 -30.38 14.30 -17.64
N ARG A 52 -30.68 14.60 -16.38
CA ARG A 52 -30.61 15.95 -15.82
C ARG A 52 -29.15 16.24 -15.47
N LEU A 53 -28.58 17.26 -16.12
CA LEU A 53 -27.25 17.79 -15.83
C LEU A 53 -27.25 18.41 -14.42
N ILE A 54 -26.93 17.61 -13.39
CA ILE A 54 -26.82 18.10 -12.01
C ILE A 54 -25.39 18.65 -11.82
N LYS A 55 -25.28 19.96 -12.01
CA LYS A 55 -24.13 20.76 -11.57
C LYS A 55 -24.15 20.81 -10.04
N THR A 56 -23.59 19.78 -9.39
CA THR A 56 -23.46 19.74 -7.93
C THR A 56 -22.33 20.69 -7.52
N SER A 57 -22.69 21.95 -7.28
CA SER A 57 -21.90 22.88 -6.48
C SER A 57 -21.80 22.31 -5.07
N VAL A 58 -20.70 21.62 -4.79
CA VAL A 58 -20.39 21.14 -3.43
C VAL A 58 -20.07 22.38 -2.60
N LYS A 59 -21.10 22.91 -1.94
CA LYS A 59 -20.96 23.89 -0.87
C LYS A 59 -20.13 23.23 0.22
N ARG A 60 -18.84 23.61 0.28
CA ARG A 60 -17.86 23.22 1.29
C ARG A 60 -18.43 23.53 2.67
N THR A 61 -19.05 22.53 3.30
CA THR A 61 -19.45 22.62 4.69
C THR A 61 -18.18 22.50 5.51
N ARG A 62 -17.73 23.65 6.02
CA ARG A 62 -16.62 23.76 6.95
C ARG A 62 -17.04 23.01 8.21
N VAL A 63 -16.53 21.79 8.41
CA VAL A 63 -16.60 21.12 9.70
C VAL A 63 -15.69 21.93 10.63
N ILE A 64 -16.32 22.83 11.39
CA ILE A 64 -15.69 23.51 12.51
C ILE A 64 -15.57 22.45 13.60
N THR A 65 -14.40 21.82 13.69
CA THR A 65 -14.02 21.05 14.87
C THR A 65 -13.98 22.03 16.02
N LYS A 66 -14.97 21.92 16.91
CA LYS A 66 -15.12 22.71 18.12
C LYS A 66 -13.93 22.38 19.03
N THR A 67 -12.93 23.26 19.04
CA THR A 67 -11.86 23.27 20.03
C THR A 67 -12.51 23.41 21.41
N SER A 68 -12.51 22.32 22.17
CA SER A 68 -12.89 22.35 23.58
C SER A 68 -11.71 22.95 24.35
N GLN A 69 -11.86 24.23 24.67
CA GLN A 69 -10.95 25.01 25.49
C GLN A 69 -11.03 24.48 26.92
N LEU A 70 -10.05 23.65 27.31
CA LEU A 70 -9.88 23.21 28.68
C LEU A 70 -9.38 24.38 29.54
N SER A 71 -10.11 24.61 30.63
CA SER A 71 -9.88 25.62 31.64
C SER A 71 -8.54 25.39 32.38
N PRO A 72 -7.78 26.43 32.74
CA PRO A 72 -6.60 26.28 33.59
C PRO A 72 -7.03 26.00 35.04
N SER A 73 -6.79 24.78 35.51
CA SER A 73 -6.87 24.41 36.93
C SER A 73 -5.53 24.73 37.59
N ASN A 74 -5.50 25.80 38.39
CA ASN A 74 -4.36 26.13 39.25
C ASN A 74 -4.26 25.12 40.40
N THR A 75 -3.55 24.02 40.17
CA THR A 75 -3.14 23.09 41.23
C THR A 75 -1.88 23.62 41.88
N VAL A 76 -1.97 23.98 43.17
CA VAL A 76 -0.84 24.35 44.02
C VAL A 76 0.07 23.12 44.17
N ILE A 77 1.32 23.25 43.70
CA ILE A 77 2.32 22.18 43.72
C ILE A 77 3.06 22.21 45.07
N PRO A 78 3.05 21.12 45.86
CA PRO A 78 3.93 20.99 47.02
C PRO A 78 5.39 20.89 46.58
N SER A 79 6.25 21.69 47.21
CA SER A 79 7.68 21.79 46.93
C SER A 79 8.36 20.44 47.18
N ARG A 80 8.68 19.73 46.10
CA ARG A 80 9.36 18.43 46.12
C ARG A 80 10.88 18.66 46.14
N PRO A 81 11.65 17.90 46.95
CA PRO A 81 13.11 17.99 47.02
C PRO A 81 13.77 17.88 45.64
N ALA A 82 14.84 18.65 45.43
CA ALA A 82 15.55 18.76 44.16
C ALA A 82 15.88 17.37 43.57
N GLU A 83 15.22 17.06 42.46
CA GLU A 83 15.40 15.82 41.71
C GLU A 83 16.75 15.89 41.00
N VAL A 84 17.64 14.95 41.35
CA VAL A 84 18.96 14.79 40.75
C VAL A 84 18.78 14.63 39.24
N THR A 85 19.29 15.60 38.46
CA THR A 85 19.15 15.67 37.01
C THR A 85 19.95 14.53 36.36
N VAL A 86 19.33 13.35 36.25
CA VAL A 86 19.85 12.28 35.40
C VAL A 86 19.89 12.82 33.96
N PRO A 87 21.03 12.74 33.25
CA PRO A 87 21.11 13.15 31.86
C PRO A 87 20.00 12.45 31.06
N LYS A 88 19.05 13.26 30.59
CA LYS A 88 17.94 12.76 29.77
C LYS A 88 18.54 12.23 28.47
N VAL A 89 18.63 10.91 28.36
CA VAL A 89 18.99 10.24 27.11
C VAL A 89 17.89 10.59 26.11
N VAL A 90 18.21 11.48 25.17
CA VAL A 90 17.33 11.79 24.05
C VAL A 90 17.38 10.57 23.13
N PRO A 91 16.25 9.86 22.91
CA PRO A 91 16.22 8.75 21.97
C PRO A 91 16.67 9.25 20.60
N ALA A 92 17.51 8.48 19.91
CA ALA A 92 17.85 8.77 18.53
C ALA A 92 16.56 8.86 17.71
N VAL A 93 16.41 9.96 16.96
CA VAL A 93 15.25 10.15 16.08
C VAL A 93 15.33 9.11 14.97
N ASP A 94 14.35 8.19 14.92
CA ASP A 94 14.25 7.24 13.82
C ASP A 94 13.79 8.00 12.57
N THR A 95 14.68 8.12 11.58
CA THR A 95 14.40 8.81 10.32
C THR A 95 13.69 7.93 9.30
N ARG A 96 13.43 6.66 9.63
CA ARG A 96 12.79 5.72 8.70
C ARG A 96 11.29 5.95 8.62
N CYS A 97 10.74 5.80 7.42
CA CYS A 97 9.31 5.74 7.20
C CYS A 97 8.87 4.28 7.12
N ILE A 98 8.31 3.76 8.21
CA ILE A 98 7.82 2.38 8.28
C ILE A 98 6.30 2.38 8.20
N ILE A 99 5.72 1.65 7.26
CA ILE A 99 4.28 1.43 7.16
C ILE A 99 3.94 -0.04 7.43
N THR A 100 2.67 -0.31 7.75
CA THR A 100 2.15 -1.67 7.87
C THR A 100 1.09 -1.92 6.80
N ILE A 101 1.14 -3.08 6.14
CA ILE A 101 0.10 -3.59 5.22
C ILE A 101 -0.16 -5.06 5.59
N ASP A 102 -1.40 -5.40 5.92
CA ASP A 102 -1.85 -6.70 6.37
C ASP A 102 -0.95 -7.30 7.47
N SER A 103 -0.65 -6.51 8.49
CA SER A 103 0.25 -6.85 9.61
C SER A 103 1.72 -7.08 9.23
N VAL A 104 2.12 -6.83 7.98
CA VAL A 104 3.52 -6.88 7.52
C VAL A 104 4.10 -5.46 7.48
N ARG A 105 5.32 -5.29 8.00
CA ARG A 105 5.99 -3.98 8.05
C ARG A 105 6.92 -3.79 6.85
N TYR A 106 6.98 -2.56 6.35
CA TYR A 106 7.80 -2.17 5.21
C TYR A 106 8.53 -0.86 5.51
N ASP A 107 9.84 -0.83 5.27
CA ASP A 107 10.65 0.39 5.29
C ASP A 107 10.62 1.04 3.90
N ILE A 108 9.75 2.03 3.74
CA ILE A 108 9.53 2.74 2.48
C ILE A 108 10.32 4.05 2.41
N THR A 109 11.33 4.25 3.25
CA THR A 109 12.11 5.51 3.32
C THR A 109 12.62 5.94 1.95
N GLN A 110 13.10 4.98 1.14
CA GLN A 110 13.55 5.25 -0.22
C GLN A 110 12.41 5.21 -1.25
N PHE A 111 11.40 4.38 -1.01
CA PHE A 111 10.30 4.19 -1.96
C PHE A 111 9.38 5.40 -2.03
N ARG A 112 9.18 6.12 -0.92
CA ARG A 112 8.21 7.21 -0.83
C ARG A 112 8.42 8.32 -1.86
N ASN A 113 9.66 8.56 -2.25
CA ASN A 113 10.03 9.60 -3.21
C ASN A 113 9.93 9.16 -4.68
N ILE A 114 9.85 7.85 -4.93
CA ILE A 114 9.76 7.29 -6.29
C ILE A 114 8.38 6.69 -6.59
N HIS A 115 7.46 6.73 -5.64
CA HIS A 115 6.08 6.32 -5.84
C HIS A 115 5.38 7.28 -6.82
N SER A 116 4.61 6.74 -7.77
CA SER A 116 3.96 7.53 -8.83
C SER A 116 2.99 8.58 -8.32
N GLY A 117 2.43 8.38 -7.12
CA GLY A 117 1.57 9.34 -6.42
C GLY A 117 2.32 10.38 -5.57
N GLY A 118 3.65 10.36 -5.54
CA GLY A 118 4.48 11.13 -4.62
C GLY A 118 4.53 10.55 -3.20
N ASP A 119 5.00 11.36 -2.25
CA ASP A 119 5.07 11.00 -0.83
C ASP A 119 3.69 11.12 -0.18
N ILE A 120 2.89 10.06 -0.34
CA ILE A 120 1.52 9.95 0.19
C ILE A 120 1.44 9.06 1.44
N PHE A 121 2.57 8.73 2.04
CA PHE A 121 2.66 7.70 3.06
C PHE A 121 2.61 8.29 4.47
N ASP A 122 1.71 7.75 5.28
CA ASP A 122 1.62 8.09 6.69
C ASP A 122 2.55 7.17 7.50
N CYS A 123 3.80 7.61 7.72
CA CYS A 123 4.81 6.83 8.44
C CYS A 123 4.33 6.44 9.86
N GLY A 124 4.62 5.20 10.26
CA GLY A 124 4.24 4.65 11.56
C GLY A 124 2.81 4.13 11.64
N THR A 125 2.06 4.10 10.52
CA THR A 125 0.64 3.70 10.50
C THR A 125 0.38 2.41 9.74
N ASP A 126 -0.81 1.86 9.92
CA ASP A 126 -1.36 0.81 9.08
C ASP A 126 -2.06 1.42 7.87
N MET A 127 -1.51 1.13 6.68
CA MET A 127 -1.95 1.64 5.39
C MET A 127 -2.74 0.60 4.57
N SER A 128 -3.09 -0.56 5.14
CA SER A 128 -3.76 -1.67 4.44
C SER A 128 -4.99 -1.23 3.67
N ARG A 129 -5.90 -0.50 4.32
CA ARG A 129 -7.15 -0.04 3.69
C ARG A 129 -6.90 0.90 2.51
N SER A 130 -5.94 1.81 2.66
CA SER A 130 -5.58 2.77 1.61
C SER A 130 -4.87 2.09 0.46
N PHE A 131 -4.02 1.11 0.75
CA PHE A 131 -3.33 0.28 -0.23
C PHE A 131 -4.34 -0.50 -1.08
N TRP A 132 -5.18 -1.33 -0.46
CA TRP A 132 -6.14 -2.18 -1.19
C TRP A 132 -7.23 -1.43 -1.96
N LYS A 133 -7.50 -0.17 -1.58
CA LYS A 133 -8.42 0.68 -2.35
C LYS A 133 -7.83 1.16 -3.68
N LYS A 134 -6.49 1.26 -3.78
CA LYS A 134 -5.79 1.90 -4.91
C LYS A 134 -4.89 0.94 -5.68
N HIS A 135 -4.48 -0.14 -5.05
CA HIS A 135 -3.45 -1.05 -5.52
C HIS A 135 -3.93 -2.50 -5.39
N GLY A 136 -3.37 -3.38 -6.21
CA GLY A 136 -3.63 -4.81 -6.17
C GLY A 136 -2.41 -5.62 -5.73
N GLN A 137 -2.50 -6.92 -5.96
CA GLN A 137 -1.45 -7.88 -5.59
C GLN A 137 -0.13 -7.63 -6.33
N LEU A 138 -0.18 -7.11 -7.55
CA LEU A 138 1.00 -6.82 -8.36
C LEU A 138 1.85 -5.72 -7.73
N GLU A 139 1.23 -4.64 -7.28
CA GLU A 139 1.93 -3.56 -6.58
C GLU A 139 2.48 -4.02 -5.23
N LEU A 140 1.80 -4.95 -4.56
CA LEU A 140 2.30 -5.52 -3.30
C LEU A 140 3.63 -6.24 -3.50
N SER A 141 3.82 -6.91 -4.65
CA SER A 141 5.11 -7.53 -5.00
C SER A 141 6.25 -6.51 -5.11
N THR A 142 5.95 -5.28 -5.52
CA THR A 142 6.94 -4.18 -5.57
C THR A 142 7.33 -3.73 -4.17
N LEU A 143 6.44 -3.85 -3.18
CA LEU A 143 6.75 -3.54 -1.79
C LEU A 143 7.55 -4.65 -1.09
N GLN A 144 7.52 -5.89 -1.57
CA GLN A 144 8.21 -7.02 -0.91
C GLN A 144 9.71 -6.80 -0.71
N ARG A 145 10.37 -6.09 -1.63
CA ARG A 145 11.79 -5.69 -1.53
C ARG A 145 12.11 -4.72 -0.38
N TYR A 146 11.08 -4.12 0.24
CA TYR A 146 11.19 -3.19 1.37
C TYR A 146 10.69 -3.79 2.69
N ARG A 147 10.31 -5.06 2.71
CA ARG A 147 9.82 -5.74 3.91
C ARG A 147 10.93 -5.82 4.97
N ILE A 148 10.57 -5.61 6.24
CA ILE A 148 11.45 -5.74 7.41
C ILE A 148 10.96 -6.82 8.38
#